data_AF-T1PFY6-F1
#
_entry.id   AF-T1PFY6-F1
#
_cell.length_a   1.000
_cell.length_b   1.000
_cell.length_c   1.000
_cell.angle_alpha   90.00
_cell.angle_beta   90.00
_cell.angle_gamma   90.00
#
_symmetry.space_group_name_H-M   'P 1'
#
loop_
_entity.id
_entity.type
_entity.pdbx_description
1 polymer ?
#
loop_
_entity_poly.entity_id
_entity_poly.type
_entity_poly.pdbx_seq_one_letter_code
_entity_poly.pdbx_strand_id
1 'polypeptide(L)'
;MSEEKPKIVFVLGGPGAGKGTQCAKIVDRFGFVHLSAGDLLREERAREGSEVGALIEDYIRNGKIVPVEVTCSLLEAAMNKSDKNKFLIDGFPRNQDNLDGWNRQMSEKVDFQFVLFFNCSEDVCVDRCLNRGKSGSGRSDDNMESLKKRIQTYNNDSLPIIKHFEELGKVKQIDASPSSDEVFSKVEEVFVQSGF
;
A
#
# COMPACT_ATOMS: atom_id res chain seq x y z
N MET A 1 -18.65 -21.84 -15.52
CA MET A 1 -18.11 -20.50 -15.83
C MET A 1 -17.02 -20.25 -14.80
N SER A 2 -15.77 -20.01 -15.20
CA SER A 2 -14.75 -19.60 -14.24
C SER A 2 -15.15 -18.24 -13.68
N GLU A 3 -15.23 -18.10 -12.35
CA GLU A 3 -15.48 -16.80 -11.72
C GLU A 3 -14.41 -15.79 -12.18
N GLU A 4 -14.83 -14.55 -12.49
CA GLU A 4 -13.90 -13.48 -12.85
C GLU A 4 -12.99 -13.20 -11.65
N LYS A 5 -11.67 -13.30 -11.87
CA LYS A 5 -10.69 -13.06 -10.79
C LYS A 5 -10.79 -11.60 -10.31
N PRO A 6 -10.66 -11.34 -9.00
CA PRO A 6 -10.56 -9.99 -8.47
C PRO A 6 -9.45 -9.17 -9.15
N LYS A 7 -9.79 -7.98 -9.64
CA LYS A 7 -8.84 -7.05 -10.23
C LYS A 7 -8.12 -6.29 -9.13
N ILE A 8 -6.79 -6.30 -9.16
CA ILE A 8 -5.99 -5.64 -8.13
C ILE A 8 -5.00 -4.65 -8.74
N VAL A 9 -4.88 -3.50 -8.08
CA VAL A 9 -3.86 -2.47 -8.35
C VAL A 9 -3.01 -2.34 -7.08
N PHE A 10 -1.70 -2.52 -7.21
CA PHE A 10 -0.78 -2.19 -6.11
C PHE A 10 -0.62 -0.69 -6.03
N VAL A 11 -0.69 -0.12 -4.83
CA VAL A 11 -0.47 1.31 -4.61
C VAL A 11 0.79 1.50 -3.79
N LEU A 12 1.85 1.97 -4.43
CA LEU A 12 3.19 2.10 -3.86
C LEU A 12 3.65 3.56 -3.82
N GLY A 13 4.64 3.83 -2.98
CA GLY A 13 5.15 5.18 -2.71
C GLY A 13 5.70 5.31 -1.30
N GLY A 14 6.57 6.31 -1.10
CA GLY A 14 7.21 6.58 0.18
C GLY A 14 6.23 6.80 1.34
N PRO A 15 6.69 6.70 2.60
CA PRO A 15 5.90 7.08 3.76
C PRO A 15 5.53 8.56 3.67
N GLY A 16 4.25 8.90 3.62
CA GLY A 16 3.81 10.30 3.45
C GLY A 16 3.52 10.75 2.02
N ALA A 17 3.72 9.88 1.02
CA ALA A 17 3.45 10.21 -0.39
C ALA A 17 1.95 10.42 -0.73
N GLY A 18 1.02 10.22 0.21
CA GLY A 18 -0.42 10.47 -0.01
C GLY A 18 -1.24 9.28 -0.52
N LYS A 19 -0.68 8.06 -0.50
CA LYS A 19 -1.35 6.82 -0.98
C LYS A 19 -2.79 6.66 -0.47
N GLY A 20 -2.99 6.60 0.85
CA GLY A 20 -4.32 6.40 1.44
C GLY A 20 -5.30 7.53 1.09
N THR A 21 -4.84 8.78 1.01
CA THR A 21 -5.67 9.92 0.59
C THR A 21 -6.18 9.74 -0.84
N GLN A 22 -5.31 9.30 -1.75
CA GLN A 22 -5.70 9.06 -3.15
C GLN A 22 -6.54 7.78 -3.28
N CYS A 23 -6.26 6.74 -2.49
CA CYS A 23 -7.07 5.52 -2.45
C CYS A 23 -8.53 5.81 -2.07
N ALA A 24 -8.78 6.68 -1.08
CA ALA A 24 -10.13 7.07 -0.71
C ALA A 24 -10.90 7.69 -1.89
N LYS A 25 -10.25 8.59 -2.63
CA LYS A 25 -10.86 9.19 -3.83
C LYS A 25 -11.09 8.19 -4.97
N ILE A 26 -10.18 7.22 -5.14
CA ILE A 26 -10.36 6.13 -6.13
C ILE A 26 -11.54 5.24 -5.74
N VAL A 27 -11.71 4.95 -4.44
CA VAL A 27 -12.87 4.20 -3.93
C VAL A 27 -14.16 4.92 -4.28
N ASP A 28 -14.25 6.21 -3.99
CA ASP A 28 -15.45 7.02 -4.25
C ASP A 28 -15.78 7.11 -5.75
N ARG A 29 -14.75 7.28 -6.59
CA ARG A 29 -14.92 7.51 -8.02
C ARG A 29 -15.14 6.24 -8.84
N PHE A 30 -14.37 5.19 -8.55
CA PHE A 30 -14.29 3.97 -9.37
C PHE A 30 -14.86 2.73 -8.67
N GLY A 31 -15.31 2.85 -7.41
CA GLY A 31 -15.96 1.75 -6.69
C GLY A 31 -15.00 0.63 -6.28
N PHE A 32 -13.70 0.91 -6.14
CA PHE A 32 -12.74 -0.04 -5.59
C PHE A 32 -12.99 -0.28 -4.08
N VAL A 33 -12.31 -1.27 -3.52
CA VAL A 33 -12.09 -1.44 -2.08
C VAL A 33 -10.63 -1.11 -1.76
N HIS A 34 -10.41 -0.25 -0.77
CA HIS A 34 -9.07 0.09 -0.32
C HIS A 34 -8.63 -0.87 0.80
N LEU A 35 -7.57 -1.63 0.54
CA LEU A 35 -6.93 -2.53 1.51
C LEU A 35 -5.52 -2.04 1.78
N SER A 36 -5.34 -1.30 2.87
CA SER A 36 -4.04 -0.88 3.36
C SER A 36 -3.40 -1.99 4.18
N ALA A 37 -2.30 -2.56 3.67
CA ALA A 37 -1.57 -3.62 4.40
C ALA A 37 -1.12 -3.13 5.78
N GLY A 38 -0.74 -1.85 5.88
CA GLY A 38 -0.37 -1.25 7.17
C GLY A 38 -1.54 -1.11 8.14
N ASP A 39 -2.75 -0.81 7.65
CA ASP A 39 -3.94 -0.72 8.52
C ASP A 39 -4.40 -2.11 8.94
N LEU A 40 -4.45 -3.09 8.03
CA LEU A 40 -4.76 -4.49 8.35
C LEU A 40 -3.81 -5.07 9.41
N LEU A 41 -2.51 -4.78 9.30
CA LEU A 41 -1.54 -5.19 10.32
C LEU A 41 -1.81 -4.50 11.67
N ARG A 42 -2.13 -3.21 11.69
CA ARG A 42 -2.46 -2.48 12.94
C ARG A 42 -3.75 -2.99 13.58
N GLU A 43 -4.75 -3.33 12.78
CA GLU A 43 -6.00 -3.93 13.22
C GLU A 43 -5.77 -5.31 13.82
N GLU A 44 -5.02 -6.18 13.12
CA GLU A 44 -4.68 -7.51 13.61
C GLU A 44 -3.86 -7.44 14.90
N ARG A 45 -2.93 -6.49 15.00
CA ARG A 45 -2.19 -6.20 16.23
C ARG A 45 -3.10 -5.85 17.40
N ALA A 46 -4.12 -5.02 17.16
CA ALA A 46 -5.04 -4.56 18.19
C ALA A 46 -6.15 -5.58 18.53
N ARG A 47 -6.27 -6.66 17.75
CA ARG A 47 -7.31 -7.66 17.92
C ARG A 47 -7.06 -8.50 19.17
N GLU A 48 -8.06 -8.54 20.05
CA GLU A 48 -8.01 -9.37 21.25
C GLU A 48 -7.83 -10.86 20.87
N GLY A 49 -6.87 -11.51 21.52
CA GLY A 49 -6.52 -12.91 21.24
C GLY A 49 -5.75 -13.14 19.93
N SER A 50 -5.17 -12.11 19.30
CA SER A 50 -4.29 -12.32 18.14
C SER A 50 -3.02 -13.08 18.54
N GLU A 51 -2.76 -14.20 17.87
CA GLU A 51 -1.54 -15.00 18.04
C GLU A 51 -0.30 -14.31 17.45
N VAL A 52 -0.50 -13.37 16.52
CA VAL A 52 0.59 -12.66 15.81
C VAL A 52 0.71 -11.19 16.21
N GLY A 53 -0.15 -10.69 17.11
CA GLY A 53 -0.20 -9.25 17.43
C GLY A 53 1.10 -8.70 18.00
N ALA A 54 1.77 -9.44 18.89
CA ALA A 54 3.06 -9.03 19.47
C ALA A 54 4.18 -8.98 18.41
N LEU A 55 4.18 -9.93 17.47
CA LEU A 55 5.13 -9.95 16.35
C LEU A 55 4.94 -8.71 15.46
N ILE A 56 3.68 -8.38 15.14
CA ILE A 56 3.37 -7.23 14.30
C ILE A 56 3.83 -5.92 14.96
N GLU A 57 3.60 -5.76 16.27
CA GLU A 57 4.02 -4.55 17.00
C GLU A 57 5.54 -4.32 16.94
N ASP A 58 6.35 -5.36 17.20
CA ASP A 58 7.81 -5.25 17.13
C ASP A 58 8.29 -4.79 15.74
N TYR A 59 7.73 -5.38 14.69
CA TYR A 59 8.13 -5.09 13.32
C TYR A 59 7.73 -3.67 12.90
N ILE A 60 6.49 -3.26 13.18
CA ILE A 60 6.00 -1.91 12.85
C ILE A 60 6.83 -0.83 13.57
N ARG A 61 7.04 -0.98 14.88
CA ARG A 61 7.79 0.00 15.69
C ARG A 61 9.22 0.17 15.18
N ASN A 62 9.85 -0.91 14.73
CA ASN A 62 11.21 -0.91 14.22
C ASN A 62 11.33 -0.58 12.73
N GLY A 63 10.22 -0.31 12.03
CA GLY A 63 10.23 -0.06 10.59
C GLY A 63 10.59 -1.28 9.74
N LYS A 64 10.50 -2.49 10.31
CA LYS A 64 10.74 -3.76 9.62
C LYS A 64 9.49 -4.22 8.88
N ILE A 65 9.68 -5.13 7.93
CA ILE A 65 8.59 -5.72 7.14
C ILE A 65 8.14 -7.02 7.79
N VAL A 66 6.86 -7.08 8.17
CA VAL A 66 6.22 -8.26 8.75
C VAL A 66 6.31 -9.44 7.77
N PRO A 67 6.46 -10.70 8.23
CA PRO A 67 6.47 -11.87 7.36
C PRO A 67 5.33 -11.86 6.33
N VAL A 68 5.67 -12.23 5.10
CA VAL A 68 4.75 -12.12 3.96
C VAL A 68 3.49 -12.95 4.14
N GLU A 69 3.59 -14.12 4.75
CA GLU A 69 2.47 -15.05 4.98
C GLU A 69 1.35 -14.39 5.81
N VAL A 70 1.72 -13.61 6.83
CA VAL A 70 0.76 -12.88 7.67
C VAL A 70 0.04 -11.82 6.83
N THR A 71 0.81 -11.04 6.07
CA THR A 71 0.26 -9.93 5.27
C THR A 71 -0.65 -10.44 4.14
N CYS A 72 -0.22 -11.48 3.42
CA CYS A 72 -1.03 -12.11 2.37
C CYS A 72 -2.31 -12.73 2.93
N SER A 73 -2.25 -13.42 4.07
CA SER A 73 -3.45 -14.01 4.70
C SER A 73 -4.47 -12.94 5.10
N LEU A 74 -4.02 -11.81 5.66
CA LEU A 74 -4.90 -10.69 6.02
C LEU A 74 -5.52 -10.04 4.79
N LEU A 75 -4.75 -9.84 3.72
CA LEU A 75 -5.25 -9.29 2.46
C LEU A 75 -6.27 -10.22 1.81
N GLU A 76 -5.98 -11.53 1.75
CA GLU A 76 -6.89 -12.53 1.20
C GLU A 76 -8.20 -12.60 1.98
N ALA A 77 -8.14 -12.64 3.31
CA ALA A 77 -9.33 -12.64 4.16
C ALA A 77 -10.19 -11.38 3.96
N ALA A 78 -9.56 -10.20 3.83
CA ALA A 78 -10.25 -8.95 3.57
C ALA A 78 -10.90 -8.92 2.17
N MET A 79 -10.22 -9.45 1.15
CA MET A 79 -10.79 -9.59 -0.20
C MET A 79 -11.99 -10.53 -0.21
N ASN A 80 -11.90 -11.69 0.46
CA ASN A 80 -12.98 -12.69 0.52
C ASN A 80 -14.22 -12.22 1.30
N LYS A 81 -14.05 -11.24 2.20
CA LYS A 81 -15.17 -10.63 2.96
C LYS A 81 -15.92 -9.57 2.15
N SER A 82 -15.31 -9.04 1.10
CA SER A 82 -15.88 -8.00 0.25
C SER A 82 -16.85 -8.60 -0.78
N ASP A 83 -17.94 -7.89 -1.06
CA ASP A 83 -18.88 -8.17 -2.15
C ASP A 83 -18.42 -7.58 -3.50
N LYS A 84 -17.36 -6.76 -3.51
CA LYS A 84 -16.76 -6.17 -4.71
C LYS A 84 -15.60 -7.00 -5.25
N ASN A 85 -15.28 -6.82 -6.54
CA ASN A 85 -14.18 -7.52 -7.22
C ASN A 85 -12.97 -6.63 -7.60
N LYS A 86 -12.93 -5.35 -7.19
CA LYS A 86 -11.83 -4.41 -7.51
C LYS A 86 -11.15 -3.94 -6.24
N PHE A 87 -9.84 -4.13 -6.13
CA PHE A 87 -9.08 -3.84 -4.90
C PHE A 87 -7.84 -2.98 -5.14
N LEU A 88 -7.62 -2.00 -4.27
CA LEU A 88 -6.38 -1.26 -4.14
C LEU A 88 -5.59 -1.89 -2.99
N ILE A 89 -4.44 -2.45 -3.30
CA ILE A 89 -3.55 -3.05 -2.31
C ILE A 89 -2.49 -1.99 -1.96
N ASP A 90 -2.74 -1.23 -0.89
CA ASP A 90 -1.91 -0.08 -0.50
C ASP A 90 -0.75 -0.47 0.41
N GLY A 91 0.45 -0.13 -0.05
CA GLY A 91 1.68 -0.31 0.70
C GLY A 91 2.14 -1.75 0.76
N PHE A 92 1.84 -2.56 -0.24
CA PHE A 92 2.35 -3.92 -0.44
C PHE A 92 2.41 -4.22 -1.96
N PRO A 93 3.40 -4.97 -2.46
CA PRO A 93 4.59 -5.51 -1.78
C PRO A 93 5.63 -4.42 -1.47
N ARG A 94 6.43 -4.60 -0.39
CA ARG A 94 7.47 -3.63 0.04
C ARG A 94 8.91 -4.11 -0.12
N ASN A 95 9.12 -5.37 -0.42
CA ASN A 95 10.44 -5.97 -0.63
C ASN A 95 10.30 -7.24 -1.50
N GLN A 96 11.43 -7.88 -1.81
CA GLN A 96 11.44 -9.07 -2.65
C GLN A 96 10.67 -10.24 -2.01
N ASP A 97 10.83 -10.45 -0.71
CA ASP A 97 10.13 -11.53 0.02
C ASP A 97 8.60 -11.36 -0.04
N ASN A 98 8.11 -10.12 0.08
CA ASN A 98 6.69 -9.80 -0.13
C ASN A 98 6.22 -10.14 -1.54
N LEU A 99 6.99 -9.77 -2.56
CA LEU A 99 6.64 -10.05 -3.95
C LEU A 99 6.65 -11.56 -4.22
N ASP A 100 7.67 -12.28 -3.75
CA ASP A 100 7.78 -13.72 -3.93
C ASP A 100 6.66 -14.46 -3.20
N GLY A 101 6.35 -14.07 -1.95
CA GLY A 101 5.24 -14.66 -1.20
C GLY A 101 3.88 -14.37 -1.83
N TRP A 102 3.67 -13.15 -2.35
CA TRP A 102 2.48 -12.84 -3.14
C TRP A 102 2.37 -13.72 -4.37
N ASN A 103 3.47 -13.89 -5.11
CA ASN A 103 3.50 -14.73 -6.30
C ASN A 103 3.14 -16.18 -5.97
N ARG A 104 3.62 -16.70 -4.84
CA ARG A 104 3.29 -18.06 -4.37
C ARG A 104 1.82 -18.23 -3.95
N GLN A 105 1.23 -17.22 -3.30
CA GLN A 105 -0.06 -17.39 -2.60
C GLN A 105 -1.26 -16.77 -3.34
N MET A 106 -1.04 -15.70 -4.10
CA MET A 106 -2.10 -14.82 -4.58
C MET A 106 -2.12 -14.63 -6.10
N SER A 107 -0.99 -14.76 -6.80
CA SER A 107 -0.91 -14.43 -8.24
C SER A 107 -1.93 -15.19 -9.10
N GLU A 108 -2.20 -16.46 -8.78
CA GLU A 108 -3.18 -17.26 -9.53
C GLU A 108 -4.63 -16.95 -9.16
N LYS A 109 -4.88 -16.28 -8.03
CA LYS A 109 -6.21 -15.96 -7.50
C LYS A 109 -6.75 -14.62 -7.97
N VAL A 110 -5.89 -13.75 -8.48
CA VAL A 110 -6.21 -12.35 -8.82
C VAL A 110 -5.86 -12.02 -10.26
N ASP A 111 -6.42 -10.92 -10.76
CA ASP A 111 -6.04 -10.31 -12.03
C ASP A 111 -5.27 -9.00 -11.75
N PHE A 112 -3.94 -9.09 -11.78
CA PHE A 112 -3.06 -7.94 -11.56
C PHE A 112 -3.04 -6.98 -12.76
N GLN A 113 -3.40 -5.73 -12.49
CA GLN A 113 -3.53 -4.70 -13.53
C GLN A 113 -2.23 -3.93 -13.73
N PHE A 114 -1.83 -3.16 -12.72
CA PHE A 114 -0.63 -2.32 -12.70
C PHE A 114 -0.28 -1.90 -11.27
N VAL A 115 0.91 -1.31 -11.12
CA VAL A 115 1.33 -0.56 -9.93
C VAL A 115 1.03 0.91 -10.14
N LEU A 116 0.22 1.51 -9.27
CA LEU A 116 0.11 2.96 -9.14
C LEU A 116 1.20 3.46 -8.19
N PHE A 117 2.16 4.21 -8.71
CA PHE A 117 3.31 4.68 -7.93
C PHE A 117 3.22 6.19 -7.70
N PHE A 118 3.14 6.60 -6.43
CA PHE A 118 3.21 8.00 -6.03
C PHE A 118 4.66 8.40 -5.72
N ASN A 119 5.26 9.16 -6.63
CA ASN A 119 6.59 9.72 -6.45
C ASN A 119 6.50 11.08 -5.74
N CYS A 120 7.27 11.27 -4.68
CA CYS A 120 7.29 12.51 -3.91
C CYS A 120 8.66 12.63 -3.23
N SER A 121 9.16 13.86 -3.08
CA SER A 121 10.44 14.08 -2.41
C SER A 121 10.38 13.64 -0.94
N GLU A 122 11.54 13.23 -0.42
CA GLU A 122 11.68 12.80 0.97
C GLU A 122 11.29 13.90 1.96
N ASP A 123 11.72 15.15 1.70
CA ASP A 123 11.41 16.29 2.55
C ASP A 123 9.90 16.51 2.70
N VAL A 124 9.17 16.50 1.57
CA VAL A 124 7.71 16.64 1.57
C VAL A 124 7.05 15.46 2.29
N CYS A 125 7.56 14.24 2.09
CA CYS A 125 7.08 13.03 2.76
C CYS A 125 7.25 13.09 4.29
N VAL A 126 8.41 13.57 4.76
CA VAL A 126 8.72 13.75 6.18
C VAL A 126 7.79 14.78 6.80
N ASP A 127 7.67 15.96 6.20
CA ASP A 127 6.82 17.04 6.69
C ASP A 127 5.35 16.59 6.83
N ARG A 128 4.84 15.89 5.80
CA ARG A 128 3.48 15.32 5.83
C ARG A 128 3.30 14.31 6.97
N CYS A 129 4.27 13.44 7.21
CA CYS A 129 4.18 12.46 8.28
C CYS A 129 4.22 13.10 9.67
N LEU A 130 5.11 14.07 9.90
CA LEU A 130 5.19 14.78 11.17
C LEU A 130 3.92 15.57 11.47
N ASN A 131 3.36 16.25 10.47
CA ASN A 131 2.10 16.97 10.62
C ASN A 131 0.94 16.01 10.93
N ARG A 132 0.88 14.84 10.28
CA ARG A 132 -0.11 13.81 10.60
C ARG A 132 0.02 13.30 12.04
N GLY A 133 1.25 13.08 12.52
CA GLY A 133 1.49 12.69 13.91
C GLY A 133 1.02 13.74 14.91
N LYS A 134 1.32 15.03 14.65
CA LYS A 134 0.85 16.16 15.48
C LYS A 134 -0.67 16.28 15.54
N SER A 135 -1.36 15.95 14.45
CA SER A 135 -2.83 15.98 14.38
C SER A 135 -3.52 14.80 15.08
N GLY A 136 -2.79 13.97 15.83
CA GLY A 136 -3.37 12.93 16.67
C GLY A 136 -3.76 11.65 15.92
N SER A 137 -3.01 11.27 14.87
CA SER A 137 -3.29 10.06 14.08
C SER A 137 -3.27 8.74 14.86
N GLY A 138 -2.75 8.72 16.09
CA GLY A 138 -2.58 7.51 16.90
C GLY A 138 -1.51 6.55 16.37
N ARG A 139 -0.76 6.94 15.33
CA ARG A 139 0.31 6.14 14.73
C ARG A 139 1.60 6.29 15.52
N SER A 140 2.05 5.21 16.15
CA SER A 140 3.30 5.18 16.92
C SER A 140 4.55 5.42 16.07
N ASP A 141 4.46 5.20 14.75
CA ASP A 141 5.54 5.32 13.77
C ASP A 141 5.61 6.67 13.03
N ASP A 142 4.78 7.66 13.42
CA ASP A 142 4.79 9.02 12.88
C ASP A 142 5.69 9.97 13.73
N ASN A 143 6.92 9.53 13.99
CA ASN A 143 7.96 10.30 14.68
C ASN A 143 9.27 10.28 13.88
N MET A 144 10.17 11.23 14.13
CA MET A 144 11.41 11.39 13.34
C MET A 144 12.30 10.13 13.34
N GLU A 145 12.38 9.41 14.46
CA GLU A 145 13.21 8.22 14.55
C GLU A 145 12.65 7.08 13.68
N SER A 146 11.36 6.80 13.80
CA SER A 146 10.68 5.79 12.99
C SER A 146 10.64 6.17 11.51
N LEU A 147 10.46 7.45 11.18
CA LEU A 147 10.42 7.93 9.79
C LEU A 147 11.75 7.70 9.07
N LYS A 148 12.89 7.99 9.71
CA LYS A 148 14.21 7.70 9.13
C LYS A 148 14.37 6.22 8.78
N LYS A 149 13.97 5.33 9.68
CA LYS A 149 14.00 3.87 9.43
C LYS A 149 13.10 3.49 8.25
N ARG A 150 11.87 4.01 8.22
CA ARG A 150 10.90 3.74 7.15
C ARG A 150 11.35 4.25 5.78
N ILE A 151 11.99 5.40 5.73
CA ILE A 151 12.58 5.96 4.50
C ILE A 151 13.75 5.08 4.03
N GLN A 152 14.62 4.67 4.95
CA GLN A 152 15.73 3.76 4.63
C GLN A 152 15.21 2.43 4.06
N THR A 153 14.24 1.80 4.72
CA THR A 153 13.58 0.58 4.23
C THR A 153 12.92 0.81 2.87
N TYR A 154 12.23 1.94 2.67
CA TYR A 154 11.64 2.27 1.38
C TYR A 154 12.71 2.36 0.27
N ASN A 155 13.82 3.06 0.52
CA ASN A 155 14.88 3.24 -0.46
C ASN A 155 15.62 1.92 -0.78
N ASN A 156 15.89 1.11 0.24
CA ASN A 156 16.67 -0.12 0.10
C ASN A 156 15.85 -1.29 -0.42
N ASP A 157 14.59 -1.40 0.00
CA ASP A 157 13.79 -2.61 -0.21
C ASP A 157 12.58 -2.37 -1.13
N SER A 158 11.91 -1.22 -1.02
CA SER A 158 10.68 -0.95 -1.80
C SER A 158 10.96 -0.37 -3.19
N LEU A 159 11.93 0.54 -3.32
CA LEU A 159 12.30 1.10 -4.62
C LEU A 159 12.74 0.04 -5.65
N PRO A 160 13.54 -0.99 -5.29
CA PRO A 160 13.86 -2.08 -6.21
C PRO A 160 12.63 -2.81 -6.76
N ILE A 161 11.58 -2.96 -5.96
CA ILE A 161 10.32 -3.59 -6.40
C ILE A 161 9.58 -2.70 -7.39
N ILE A 162 9.55 -1.39 -7.16
CA ILE A 162 8.99 -0.44 -8.13
C ILE A 162 9.75 -0.53 -9.46
N LYS A 163 11.09 -0.48 -9.41
CA LYS A 163 11.95 -0.62 -10.59
C LYS A 163 11.70 -1.93 -11.35
N HIS A 164 11.56 -3.04 -10.63
CA HIS A 164 11.20 -4.32 -11.24
C HIS A 164 9.89 -4.23 -12.06
N PHE A 165 8.84 -3.62 -11.51
CA PHE A 165 7.60 -3.41 -12.26
C PHE A 165 7.72 -2.35 -13.38
N GLU A 166 8.60 -1.35 -13.23
CA GLU A 166 8.90 -0.38 -14.31
C GLU A 166 9.52 -1.08 -15.52
N GLU A 167 10.48 -1.97 -15.29
CA GLU A 167 11.12 -2.78 -16.34
C GLU A 167 10.12 -3.67 -17.08
N LEU A 168 9.07 -4.12 -16.39
CA LEU A 168 7.96 -4.88 -16.98
C LEU A 168 6.91 -3.99 -17.69
N GLY A 169 7.06 -2.67 -17.67
CA GLY A 169 6.08 -1.74 -18.22
C GLY A 169 4.75 -1.70 -17.45
N LYS A 170 4.76 -2.10 -16.16
CA LYS A 170 3.57 -2.26 -15.32
C LYS A 170 3.38 -1.14 -14.30
N VAL A 171 4.16 -0.06 -14.37
CA VAL A 171 4.05 1.09 -13.45
C VAL A 171 3.35 2.27 -14.10
N LYS A 172 2.40 2.84 -13.37
CA LYS A 172 1.76 4.13 -13.65
C LYS A 172 2.23 5.12 -12.59
N GLN A 173 3.23 5.93 -12.92
CA GLN A 173 3.82 6.88 -11.99
C GLN A 173 3.06 8.21 -11.98
N ILE A 174 2.79 8.72 -10.78
CA ILE A 174 2.17 10.03 -10.53
C ILE A 174 3.10 10.85 -9.63
N ASP A 175 3.40 12.09 -10.04
CA ASP A 175 4.02 13.08 -9.16
C ASP A 175 3.01 13.52 -8.10
N ALA A 176 3.33 13.25 -6.83
CA ALA A 176 2.50 13.50 -5.66
C ALA A 176 2.94 14.74 -4.85
N SER A 177 3.79 15.58 -5.44
CA SER A 177 4.22 16.86 -4.87
C SER A 177 3.11 17.94 -4.85
N PRO A 178 2.24 18.06 -5.88
CA PRO A 178 1.16 19.06 -5.92
C PRO A 178 0.04 18.84 -4.89
N SER A 179 -1.02 19.64 -4.98
CA SER A 179 -2.20 19.49 -4.10
C SER A 179 -2.92 18.16 -4.32
N SER A 180 -3.67 17.72 -3.31
CA SER A 180 -4.37 16.43 -3.37
C SER A 180 -5.38 16.32 -4.51
N ASP A 181 -5.94 17.43 -4.98
CA ASP A 181 -6.90 17.46 -6.09
C ASP A 181 -6.19 17.38 -7.43
N GLU A 182 -5.10 18.14 -7.62
CA GLU A 182 -4.27 18.06 -8.83
C GLU A 182 -3.66 16.67 -9.03
N VAL A 183 -3.22 16.03 -7.94
CA VAL A 183 -2.74 14.65 -7.97
C VAL A 183 -3.87 13.71 -8.39
N PHE A 184 -5.09 13.93 -7.88
CA PHE A 184 -6.21 13.05 -8.17
C PHE A 184 -6.68 13.16 -9.63
N SER A 185 -6.65 14.35 -10.23
CA SER A 185 -6.97 14.51 -11.66
C SER A 185 -6.10 13.61 -12.54
N LYS A 186 -4.79 13.52 -12.25
CA LYS A 186 -3.88 12.62 -12.97
C LYS A 186 -4.16 11.14 -12.68
N VAL A 187 -4.52 10.80 -11.45
CA VAL A 187 -4.93 9.44 -11.07
C VAL A 187 -6.20 9.03 -11.83
N GLU A 188 -7.17 9.94 -11.94
CA GLU A 188 -8.42 9.70 -12.68
C GLU A 188 -8.13 9.40 -14.15
N GLU A 189 -7.27 10.19 -14.80
CA GLU A 189 -6.84 9.96 -16.18
C GLU A 189 -6.22 8.56 -16.36
N VAL A 190 -5.33 8.15 -15.45
CA VAL A 190 -4.68 6.83 -15.49
C VAL A 190 -5.70 5.69 -15.38
N PHE A 191 -6.67 5.80 -14.49
CA PHE A 191 -7.68 4.77 -14.27
C PHE A 191 -8.63 4.65 -15.47
N VAL A 192 -9.09 5.78 -16.01
CA VAL A 192 -9.93 5.81 -17.22
C VAL A 192 -9.19 5.20 -18.42
N GLN A 193 -7.92 5.57 -18.63
CA GLN A 193 -7.08 4.99 -19.71
C GLN A 193 -6.82 3.50 -19.52
N SER A 194 -6.90 3.00 -18.29
CA SER A 194 -6.73 1.59 -17.95
C SER A 194 -8.05 0.81 -18.00
N GLY A 195 -9.16 1.43 -18.39
CA GLY A 195 -10.46 0.79 -18.57
C GLY A 195 -11.31 0.69 -17.30
N PHE A 196 -11.10 1.56 -16.32
CA PHE A 196 -11.90 1.64 -15.09
C PHE A 196 -12.94 2.76 -15.09
#